data_AF-X5Y518-F1
#
_entry.id   AF-X5Y518-F1
#
_cell.length_a   1.000
_cell.length_b   1.000
_cell.length_c   1.000
_cell.angle_alpha   90.00
_cell.angle_beta   90.00
_cell.angle_gamma   90.00
#
_symmetry.space_group_name_H-M   'P 1'
#
loop_
_entity.id
_entity.type
_entity.pdbx_description
1 polymer ?
#
loop_
_entity_poly.entity_id
_entity_poly.type
_entity_poly.pdbx_seq_one_letter_code
_entity_poly.pdbx_strand_id
1 'polypeptide(L)'
;MNPQTFDEYWLGYLAGHSKPSTRFVHYIGLFFAPLAGIAASFLVVWWAFLVIIPFFYVAAFLTHPFLEHNSNKPFADRPLWSAIALLRMLALDLTGGLGRQLRRLDEVAR
;
A
#
# COMPACT_ATOMS: atom_id res chain seq x y z
N MET A 1 17.42 1.03 6.11
CA MET A 1 17.52 0.53 7.50
C MET A 1 16.53 -0.61 7.66
N ASN A 2 16.86 -1.66 8.42
CA ASN A 2 15.90 -2.73 8.75
C ASN A 2 15.12 -2.28 10.00
N PRO A 3 13.84 -1.89 9.91
CA PRO A 3 13.11 -1.26 11.02
C PRO A 3 13.06 -2.21 12.22
N GLN A 4 13.38 -1.76 13.43
CA GLN A 4 13.28 -2.61 14.62
C GLN A 4 11.88 -2.53 15.25
N THR A 5 11.20 -1.39 15.07
CA THR A 5 9.84 -1.16 15.57
C THR A 5 8.83 -0.99 14.44
N PHE A 6 7.54 -1.22 14.75
CA PHE A 6 6.47 -0.97 13.77
C PHE A 6 6.36 0.52 13.43
N ASP A 7 6.72 1.42 14.36
CA ASP A 7 6.65 2.85 14.11
C ASP A 7 7.72 3.34 13.12
N GLU A 8 8.95 2.84 13.23
CA GLU A 8 10.00 3.05 12.22
C GLU A 8 9.57 2.50 10.85
N TYR A 9 8.98 1.30 10.85
CA TYR A 9 8.47 0.69 9.63
C TYR A 9 7.35 1.52 9.01
N TRP A 10 6.43 2.02 9.84
CA TRP A 10 5.32 2.87 9.43
C TRP A 10 5.80 4.16 8.77
N LEU A 11 6.78 4.86 9.37
CA LEU A 11 7.35 6.07 8.77
C LEU A 11 8.05 5.77 7.44
N GLY A 12 8.81 4.68 7.36
CA GLY A 12 9.37 4.21 6.10
C GLY A 12 8.30 3.89 5.06
N TYR A 13 7.25 3.17 5.45
CA TYR A 13 6.15 2.79 4.57
C TYR A 13 5.46 4.04 4.02
N LEU A 14 5.23 5.04 4.87
CA LEU A 14 4.61 6.30 4.50
C LEU A 14 5.50 7.13 3.56
N ALA A 15 6.82 7.13 3.76
CA ALA A 15 7.77 7.72 2.81
C ALA A 15 7.72 7.00 1.45
N GLY A 16 7.48 5.69 1.47
CA GLY A 16 7.20 4.86 0.30
C GLY A 16 5.93 5.25 -0.47
N HIS A 17 5.00 5.97 0.16
CA HIS A 17 3.66 6.26 -0.34
C HIS A 17 3.26 7.74 -0.12
N SER A 18 4.23 8.65 -0.29
CA SER A 18 4.04 10.06 0.03
C SER A 18 3.10 10.76 -0.97
N LYS A 19 3.02 10.27 -2.22
CA LYS A 19 2.15 10.84 -3.25
C LYS A 19 0.73 10.26 -3.19
N PRO A 20 -0.31 11.10 -3.32
CA PRO A 20 -1.71 10.64 -3.39
C PRO A 20 -1.97 9.60 -4.49
N SER A 21 -1.32 9.74 -5.64
CA SER A 21 -1.47 8.82 -6.77
C SER A 21 -0.98 7.40 -6.44
N THR A 22 0.16 7.28 -5.76
CA THR A 22 0.73 6.00 -5.32
C THR A 22 -0.21 5.31 -4.34
N ARG A 23 -0.74 6.07 -3.36
CA ARG A 23 -1.70 5.56 -2.37
C ARG A 23 -2.99 5.07 -3.02
N PHE A 24 -3.55 5.87 -3.92
CA PHE A 24 -4.80 5.53 -4.61
C PHE A 24 -4.68 4.19 -5.35
N VAL A 25 -3.62 4.01 -6.14
CA VAL A 25 -3.39 2.74 -6.86
C VAL A 25 -3.15 1.59 -5.88
N HIS A 26 -2.48 1.82 -4.74
CA HIS A 26 -2.30 0.80 -3.71
C HIS A 26 -3.61 0.38 -3.04
N TYR A 27 -4.52 1.32 -2.74
CA TYR A 27 -5.82 1.00 -2.18
C TYR A 27 -6.64 0.16 -3.15
N ILE A 28 -6.69 0.58 -4.43
CA ILE A 28 -7.37 -0.19 -5.47
C ILE A 28 -6.70 -1.56 -5.61
N GLY A 29 -5.39 -1.61 -5.73
CA GLY A 29 -4.69 -2.82 -6.13
C GLY A 29 -4.53 -3.87 -5.02
N LEU A 30 -4.36 -3.43 -3.76
CA LEU A 30 -4.05 -4.33 -2.65
C LEU A 30 -5.20 -4.50 -1.65
N PHE A 31 -6.26 -3.67 -1.72
CA PHE A 31 -7.45 -3.84 -0.89
C PHE A 31 -8.70 -4.15 -1.71
N PHE A 32 -9.07 -3.29 -2.67
CA PHE A 32 -10.35 -3.47 -3.40
C PHE A 32 -10.30 -4.55 -4.49
N ALA A 33 -9.21 -4.63 -5.25
CA ALA A 33 -9.08 -5.61 -6.34
C ALA A 33 -9.09 -7.07 -5.86
N PRO A 34 -8.46 -7.44 -4.71
CA PRO A 34 -8.62 -8.78 -4.16
C PRO A 34 -10.06 -9.13 -3.79
N LEU A 35 -10.79 -8.21 -3.14
CA LEU A 35 -12.20 -8.41 -2.81
C LEU A 35 -13.04 -8.60 -4.08
N ALA A 36 -12.82 -7.76 -5.09
CA ALA A 36 -13.50 -7.86 -6.39
C ALA A 36 -13.14 -9.14 -7.13
N GLY A 37 -11.87 -9.57 -7.11
CA GLY A 37 -11.41 -10.81 -7.74
C GLY A 37 -12.02 -12.06 -7.11
N ILE A 38 -12.11 -12.08 -5.77
CA ILE A 38 -12.80 -13.16 -5.05
C ILE A 38 -14.29 -13.15 -5.40
N ALA A 39 -14.97 -12.00 -5.34
CA ALA A 39 -16.39 -11.90 -5.69
C ALA A 39 -16.67 -12.33 -7.14
N ALA A 40 -15.87 -11.87 -8.10
CA ALA A 40 -15.97 -12.26 -9.51
C ALA A 40 -15.74 -13.76 -9.72
N SER A 41 -14.96 -14.41 -8.84
CA SER A 41 -14.75 -15.85 -8.90
C SER A 41 -16.03 -16.64 -8.59
N PHE A 42 -16.89 -16.12 -7.72
CA PHE A 42 -18.19 -16.73 -7.44
C PHE A 42 -19.29 -16.31 -8.43
N LEU A 43 -19.24 -15.05 -8.91
CA LEU A 43 -20.35 -14.45 -9.66
C LEU A 43 -20.18 -14.53 -11.19
N VAL A 44 -18.96 -14.66 -11.70
CA VAL A 44 -18.66 -14.57 -13.13
C VAL A 44 -17.92 -15.81 -13.63
N VAL A 45 -16.71 -16.07 -13.10
CA VAL A 45 -15.89 -17.21 -13.52
C VAL A 45 -14.88 -17.59 -12.43
N TRP A 46 -14.83 -18.87 -12.05
CA TRP A 46 -14.06 -19.34 -10.87
C TRP A 46 -12.58 -18.95 -10.86
N TRP A 47 -11.96 -18.75 -12.03
CA TRP A 47 -10.55 -18.39 -12.15
C TRP A 47 -10.29 -16.87 -12.15
N ALA A 48 -11.30 -16.01 -12.05
CA ALA A 48 -11.15 -14.55 -12.14
C ALA A 48 -10.08 -14.00 -11.16
N PHE A 49 -10.01 -14.56 -9.94
CA PHE A 49 -9.00 -14.17 -8.95
C PHE A 49 -7.55 -14.40 -9.43
N LEU A 50 -7.30 -15.42 -10.26
CA LEU A 50 -5.97 -15.75 -10.80
C LEU A 50 -5.43 -14.68 -11.74
N VAL A 51 -6.30 -13.84 -12.31
CA VAL A 51 -5.90 -12.74 -13.20
C VAL A 51 -5.97 -11.39 -12.50
N ILE A 52 -7.09 -11.13 -11.81
CA ILE A 52 -7.33 -9.82 -11.20
C ILE A 52 -6.29 -9.52 -10.12
N ILE A 53 -6.05 -10.46 -9.18
CA ILE A 53 -5.15 -10.20 -8.05
C ILE A 53 -3.71 -9.94 -8.53
N PRO A 54 -3.08 -10.79 -9.35
CA PRO A 54 -1.70 -10.55 -9.76
C PRO A 54 -1.54 -9.29 -10.62
N PHE A 55 -2.49 -9.01 -11.50
CA PHE A 55 -2.44 -7.82 -12.37
C PHE A 55 -2.40 -6.53 -11.53
N PHE A 56 -3.32 -6.41 -10.57
CA PHE A 56 -3.41 -5.23 -9.72
C PHE A 56 -2.28 -5.15 -8.68
N TYR A 57 -1.76 -6.28 -8.22
CA TYR A 57 -0.55 -6.33 -7.40
C TYR A 57 0.66 -5.75 -8.15
N VAL A 58 0.85 -6.14 -9.41
CA VAL A 58 1.93 -5.60 -10.26
C VAL A 58 1.71 -4.10 -10.49
N ALA A 59 0.49 -3.67 -10.80
CA ALA A 59 0.18 -2.25 -10.98
C ALA A 59 0.53 -1.41 -9.74
N ALA A 60 0.20 -1.88 -8.53
CA ALA A 60 0.61 -1.24 -7.28
C ALA A 60 2.13 -1.14 -7.16
N PHE A 61 2.86 -2.23 -7.43
CA PHE A 61 4.32 -2.23 -7.36
C PHE A 61 4.97 -1.25 -8.34
N LEU A 62 4.43 -1.13 -9.56
CA LEU A 62 4.94 -0.23 -10.59
C LEU A 62 4.78 1.25 -10.23
N THR A 63 3.88 1.61 -9.30
CA THR A 63 3.77 3.01 -8.87
C THR A 63 5.03 3.53 -8.17
N HIS A 64 5.82 2.67 -7.52
CA HIS A 64 7.05 3.08 -6.86
C HIS A 64 8.06 3.70 -7.85
N PRO A 65 8.50 3.00 -8.91
CA PRO A 65 9.43 3.59 -9.87
C PRO A 65 8.80 4.69 -10.74
N PHE A 66 7.52 4.57 -11.14
CA PHE A 66 6.93 5.48 -12.14
C PHE A 66 6.23 6.71 -11.57
N LEU A 67 5.62 6.61 -10.39
CA LEU A 67 4.88 7.72 -9.77
C LEU A 67 5.65 8.28 -8.59
N GLU A 68 6.05 7.42 -7.66
CA GLU A 68 6.74 7.82 -6.44
C GLU A 68 8.19 8.22 -6.70
N HIS A 69 8.84 7.60 -7.68
CA HIS A 69 10.27 7.70 -7.98
C HIS A 69 11.14 7.18 -6.82
N ASN A 70 10.70 6.09 -6.18
CA ASN A 70 11.44 5.41 -5.13
C ASN A 70 11.45 3.88 -5.34
N SER A 71 12.12 3.17 -4.44
CA SER A 71 12.12 1.71 -4.42
C SER A 71 11.15 1.18 -3.36
N ASN A 72 10.47 0.07 -3.64
CA ASN A 72 9.61 -0.63 -2.67
C ASN A 72 10.41 -1.43 -1.59
N LYS A 73 11.73 -1.21 -1.45
CA LYS A 73 12.57 -1.87 -0.43
C LYS A 73 12.57 -1.04 0.86
N PRO A 74 12.28 -1.61 2.06
CA PRO A 74 12.32 -3.01 2.46
C PRO A 74 10.95 -3.56 2.96
N PHE A 75 9.85 -3.27 2.28
CA PHE A 75 8.52 -3.66 2.79
C PHE A 75 8.10 -5.08 2.41
N ALA A 76 8.78 -5.72 1.46
CA ALA A 76 8.54 -7.12 1.09
C ALA A 76 8.91 -8.12 2.21
N ASP A 77 9.84 -7.76 3.11
CA ASP A 77 10.42 -8.68 4.09
C ASP A 77 9.56 -8.87 5.35
N ARG A 78 8.53 -8.04 5.55
CA ARG A 78 7.64 -8.08 6.72
C ARG A 78 6.17 -8.03 6.30
N PRO A 79 5.63 -9.10 5.67
CA PRO A 79 4.32 -9.09 5.02
C PRO A 79 3.17 -8.67 5.95
N LEU A 80 3.23 -9.10 7.23
CA LEU A 80 2.21 -8.71 8.21
C LEU A 80 2.23 -7.20 8.50
N TRP A 81 3.42 -6.61 8.62
CA TRP A 81 3.55 -5.17 8.85
C TRP A 81 3.12 -4.37 7.62
N SER A 82 3.39 -4.88 6.41
CA SER A 82 2.92 -4.26 5.17
C SER A 82 1.39 -4.24 5.11
N ALA A 83 0.75 -5.36 5.46
CA ALA A 83 -0.71 -5.46 5.51
C ALA A 83 -1.32 -4.50 6.54
N ILE A 84 -0.77 -4.46 7.76
CA ILE A 84 -1.22 -3.53 8.80
C ILE A 84 -1.01 -2.08 8.37
N ALA A 85 0.13 -1.77 7.76
CA ALA A 85 0.45 -0.42 7.29
C ALA A 85 -0.49 0.02 6.16
N LEU A 86 -0.81 -0.85 5.20
CA LEU A 86 -1.80 -0.57 4.15
C LEU A 86 -3.17 -0.25 4.74
N LEU A 87 -3.65 -1.08 5.67
CA LEU A 87 -4.95 -0.86 6.33
C LEU A 87 -4.96 0.41 7.17
N ARG A 88 -3.88 0.67 7.93
CA ARG A 88 -3.70 1.90 8.71
C ARG A 88 -3.70 3.13 7.80
N MET A 89 -2.98 3.08 6.69
CA MET A 89 -2.91 4.16 5.72
C MET A 89 -4.27 4.43 5.08
N LEU A 90 -4.99 3.39 4.67
CA LEU A 90 -6.35 3.51 4.11
C LEU A 90 -7.32 4.12 5.15
N ALA A 91 -7.32 3.60 6.38
CA ALA A 91 -8.19 4.11 7.44
C ALA A 91 -7.89 5.59 7.77
N LEU A 92 -6.62 5.98 7.83
CA LEU A 92 -6.21 7.36 8.07
C LEU A 92 -6.59 8.29 6.91
N ASP A 93 -6.55 7.82 5.67
CA ASP A 93 -6.95 8.62 4.51
C ASP A 93 -8.48 8.84 4.53
N LEU A 94 -9.25 7.78 4.79
CA LEU A 94 -10.71 7.84 4.90
C LEU A 94 -11.19 8.70 6.08
N THR A 95 -10.44 8.75 7.18
CA THR A 95 -10.79 9.53 8.38
C THR A 95 -10.14 10.92 8.42
N GLY A 96 -9.36 11.30 7.39
CA GLY A 96 -8.64 12.58 7.34
C GLY A 96 -7.45 12.70 8.31
N GLY A 97 -7.04 11.60 8.95
CA GLY A 97 -5.90 11.55 9.88
C GLY A 97 -4.53 11.48 9.19
N LEU A 98 -4.48 11.13 7.90
CA LEU A 98 -3.22 10.84 7.20
C LEU A 98 -2.28 12.06 7.13
N GLY A 99 -2.84 13.26 6.93
CA GLY A 99 -2.04 14.49 6.85
C GLY A 99 -1.21 14.77 8.12
N ARG A 100 -1.68 14.36 9.31
CA ARG A 100 -0.87 14.47 10.54
C ARG A 100 0.34 13.54 10.53
N GLN A 101 0.18 12.32 9.97
CA GLN A 101 1.28 11.36 9.89
C GLN A 101 2.31 11.76 8.82
N LEU A 102 1.86 12.35 7.71
CA LEU A 102 2.76 12.91 6.69
C LEU A 102 3.59 14.07 7.25
N ARG A 103 2.99 14.99 8.01
CA ARG A 103 3.76 16.05 8.70
C ARG A 103 4.77 15.49 9.69
N ARG A 104 4.38 14.48 10.48
CA ARG A 104 5.31 13.78 11.38
C ARG A 104 6.47 13.16 10.61
N LEU A 105 6.22 12.56 9.44
CA LEU A 105 7.28 12.04 8.57
C LEU A 105 8.25 13.15 8.15
N ASP A 106 7.72 14.30 7.71
CA ASP A 106 8.54 15.46 7.31
C ASP A 106 9.38 16.00 8.47
N GLU A 107 8.84 16.00 9.70
CA GLU A 107 9.55 16.42 10.91
C GLU A 107 10.72 15.48 11.27
N VAL A 108 10.54 14.16 11.12
CA VAL A 108 11.61 13.18 11.37
C VAL A 108 12.68 13.16 10.27
N ALA A 109 12.32 13.57 9.05
CA ALA A 109 13.24 13.59 7.91
C ALA A 109 14.15 14.83 7.84
N ARG A 110 13.87 15.86 8.63
CA ARG A 110 14.70 17.08 8.78
C ARG A 110 15.81 16.87 9.80
#